data_AF-A0A6A6M4Q0-F1
#
_entry.id   AF-A0A6A6M4Q0-F1
#
_cell.length_a   1.000
_cell.length_b   1.000
_cell.length_c   1.000
_cell.angle_alpha   90.00
_cell.angle_beta   90.00
_cell.angle_gamma   90.00
#
_symmetry.space_group_name_H-M   'P 1'
#
loop_
_entity.id
_entity.type
_entity.pdbx_description
1 polymer ?
#
loop_
_entity_poly.entity_id
_entity_poly.type
_entity_poly.pdbx_seq_one_letter_code
_entity_poly.pdbx_strand_id
1 'polypeptide(L)'
;MLVLKKPDPDNAAATARWLVSQNSLGFLNTISMDLGGAPFGNVVSFSDGLPNEGSGIPYFYLTTLDPTARNALKDHRSSLTISEYPIGTYGKKDPENPTCAKITLTGKVFPIEKACSLANPNDEKSSPFDFLKHLQGCHKGDNLKGIHELKAYLEHFGYLNYKNQSQANDDDFDDLLEYAVKTYQLNYHLKVTGSLDSQMVSKMMMPRCGMPDIINGTTRMISGKENHHHSSTSFHTVSHYSFFPGNPKWPASKYNLAYGFLPRTPVKAMDPVTRAFQTWAANTHFRFSKVQDYRTADITIGFHSGRHGDGSPFDGRGGILAHAFAPQDGRFHYDADEAWAVGATQGAFDLETVALHEIGHLLGLGHSSVEGAIMFSSIPSGVTKGLHRDDIQGIRALYNV
;
A
#
# COMPACT_ATOMS: atom_id res chain seq x y z
N MET A 1 25.92 -36.68 4.51
CA MET A 1 24.86 -36.76 3.48
C MET A 1 24.53 -38.23 3.28
N LEU A 2 23.26 -38.62 3.43
CA LEU A 2 22.78 -39.91 2.94
C LEU A 2 22.85 -39.85 1.41
N VAL A 3 23.86 -40.47 0.80
CA VAL A 3 23.96 -40.57 -0.66
C VAL A 3 22.90 -41.58 -1.09
N LEU A 4 21.83 -41.08 -1.72
CA LEU A 4 20.76 -41.93 -2.21
C LEU A 4 21.23 -42.71 -3.43
N LYS A 5 20.83 -43.99 -3.51
CA LYS A 5 21.10 -44.84 -4.66
C LYS A 5 20.49 -44.21 -5.92
N LYS A 6 21.31 -44.03 -6.95
CA LYS A 6 20.88 -43.51 -8.26
C LYS A 6 19.69 -44.34 -8.79
N PRO A 7 18.57 -43.71 -9.18
CA PRO A 7 17.43 -44.38 -9.78
C PRO A 7 17.78 -45.03 -11.13
N ASP A 8 16.88 -45.89 -11.61
CA ASP A 8 16.99 -46.44 -12.96
C ASP A 8 17.00 -45.30 -14.00
N PRO A 9 18.01 -45.22 -14.88
CA PRO A 9 18.10 -44.21 -15.93
C PRO A 9 16.86 -44.14 -16.84
N ASP A 10 16.17 -45.27 -17.04
CA ASP A 10 14.96 -45.33 -17.87
C ASP A 10 13.75 -44.65 -17.19
N ASN A 11 13.81 -44.46 -15.87
CA ASN A 11 12.86 -43.63 -15.13
C ASN A 11 13.35 -42.17 -15.09
N ALA A 12 13.13 -41.46 -16.20
CA ALA A 12 13.61 -40.09 -16.39
C ALA A 12 13.14 -39.12 -15.29
N ALA A 13 11.89 -39.24 -14.81
CA ALA A 13 11.35 -38.38 -13.76
C ALA A 13 12.03 -38.63 -12.40
N ALA A 14 12.21 -39.89 -12.00
CA ALA A 14 12.91 -40.24 -10.78
C ALA A 14 14.37 -39.80 -10.83
N THR A 15 15.05 -40.04 -11.96
CA THR A 15 16.44 -39.60 -12.17
C THR A 15 16.58 -38.09 -12.11
N ALA A 16 15.67 -37.32 -12.71
CA ALA A 16 15.66 -35.86 -12.65
C ALA A 16 15.49 -35.34 -11.21
N ARG A 17 14.52 -35.88 -10.46
CA ARG A 17 14.26 -35.50 -9.06
C ARG A 17 15.43 -35.84 -8.14
N TRP A 18 16.01 -37.02 -8.33
CA TRP A 18 17.22 -37.42 -7.63
C TRP A 18 18.39 -36.47 -7.94
N LEU A 19 18.62 -36.15 -9.22
CA LEU A 19 19.71 -35.29 -9.63
C LEU A 19 19.63 -33.88 -9.03
N VAL A 20 18.42 -33.31 -8.95
CA VAL A 20 18.18 -32.00 -8.32
C VAL A 20 18.38 -32.08 -6.80
N SER A 21 17.76 -33.05 -6.14
CA SER A 21 17.80 -33.16 -4.66
C SER A 21 19.14 -33.62 -4.07
N GLN A 22 20.02 -34.22 -4.88
CA GLN A 22 21.37 -34.62 -4.45
C GLN A 22 22.44 -33.55 -4.70
N ASN A 23 22.10 -32.47 -5.41
CA ASN A 23 23.01 -31.36 -5.64
C ASN A 23 22.66 -30.16 -4.75
N SER A 24 23.68 -29.37 -4.45
CA SER A 24 23.53 -28.08 -3.76
C SER A 24 24.08 -26.90 -4.56
N LEU A 25 24.66 -27.16 -5.74
CA LEU A 25 25.26 -26.17 -6.63
C LEU A 25 24.76 -26.37 -8.06
N GLY A 26 24.45 -25.26 -8.73
CA GLY A 26 24.03 -25.25 -10.14
C GLY A 26 24.43 -23.96 -10.84
N PHE A 27 24.24 -23.93 -12.15
CA PHE A 27 24.49 -22.75 -12.99
C PHE A 27 23.16 -22.08 -13.30
N LEU A 28 22.89 -20.94 -12.70
CA LEU A 28 21.70 -20.14 -12.96
C LEU A 28 22.00 -19.11 -14.04
N ASN A 29 21.30 -19.21 -15.16
CA ASN A 29 21.41 -18.31 -16.29
C ASN A 29 20.25 -17.32 -16.28
N THR A 30 20.58 -16.03 -16.41
CA THR A 30 19.68 -14.88 -16.43
C THR A 30 19.97 -14.01 -17.64
N ILE A 31 19.15 -12.99 -17.87
CA ILE A 31 19.34 -12.03 -18.97
C ILE A 31 19.96 -10.76 -18.38
N SER A 32 21.18 -10.43 -18.79
CA SER A 32 21.96 -9.33 -18.21
C SER A 32 21.38 -7.97 -18.56
N MET A 33 21.15 -7.14 -17.55
CA MET A 33 20.78 -5.75 -17.77
C MET A 33 21.98 -4.84 -18.06
N ASP A 34 23.13 -5.15 -17.46
CA ASP A 34 24.35 -4.33 -17.59
C ASP A 34 25.08 -4.62 -18.92
N LEU A 35 24.78 -5.75 -19.57
CA LEU A 35 25.38 -6.20 -20.83
C LEU A 35 24.37 -6.22 -21.99
N GLY A 36 23.39 -5.31 -21.98
CA GLY A 36 22.48 -5.10 -23.12
C GLY A 36 21.60 -6.32 -23.46
N GLY A 37 21.23 -7.14 -22.48
CA GLY A 37 20.40 -8.34 -22.68
C GLY A 37 21.19 -9.61 -22.98
N ALA A 38 22.52 -9.62 -22.88
CA ALA A 38 23.31 -10.83 -23.07
C ALA A 38 22.97 -11.91 -22.01
N PRO A 39 22.93 -13.21 -22.37
CA PRO A 39 22.82 -14.29 -21.40
C PRO A 39 23.97 -14.23 -20.38
N PHE A 40 23.63 -14.36 -19.10
CA PHE A 40 24.59 -14.31 -18.00
C PHE A 40 24.40 -15.51 -17.09
N GLY A 41 25.40 -16.40 -17.06
CA GLY A 41 25.43 -17.57 -16.19
C GLY A 41 26.28 -17.34 -14.95
N ASN A 42 25.77 -17.74 -13.79
CA ASN A 42 26.50 -17.71 -12.53
C ASN A 42 26.34 -19.03 -11.76
N VAL A 43 27.36 -19.41 -10.99
CA VAL A 43 27.29 -20.55 -10.08
C VAL A 43 26.54 -20.12 -8.83
N VAL A 44 25.47 -20.83 -8.49
CA VAL A 44 24.63 -20.52 -7.33
C VAL A 44 24.44 -21.76 -6.47
N SER A 45 24.37 -21.53 -5.16
CA SER A 45 23.84 -22.53 -4.23
C SER A 45 22.33 -22.59 -4.33
N PHE A 46 21.78 -23.79 -4.31
CA PHE A 46 20.33 -24.00 -4.32
C PHE A 46 19.92 -25.17 -3.44
N SER A 47 18.63 -25.25 -3.13
CA SER A 47 17.97 -26.41 -2.52
C SER A 47 16.55 -26.52 -3.05
N ASP A 48 16.04 -27.72 -3.28
CA ASP A 48 14.63 -27.96 -3.62
C ASP A 48 13.83 -28.60 -2.45
N GLY A 49 14.45 -28.74 -1.28
CA GLY A 49 13.90 -29.39 -0.09
C GLY A 49 14.95 -30.21 0.67
N LEU A 50 14.52 -30.94 1.71
CA LEU A 50 15.33 -31.98 2.35
C LEU A 50 15.51 -33.18 1.40
N PRO A 51 16.57 -34.01 1.55
CA PRO A 51 16.72 -35.22 0.75
C PRO A 51 15.47 -36.12 0.83
N ASN A 52 14.93 -36.52 -0.34
CA ASN A 52 13.64 -37.23 -0.54
C ASN A 52 12.35 -36.41 -0.31
N GLU A 53 12.43 -35.21 0.22
CA GLU A 53 11.29 -34.29 0.39
C GLU A 53 11.33 -33.13 -0.61
N GLY A 54 12.17 -33.26 -1.64
CA GLY A 54 12.34 -32.27 -2.69
C GLY A 54 11.04 -32.02 -3.45
N SER A 55 10.54 -30.79 -3.35
CA SER A 55 9.36 -30.31 -4.07
C SER A 55 9.60 -30.15 -5.57
N GLY A 56 10.87 -30.12 -5.99
CA GLY A 56 11.31 -29.87 -7.36
C GLY A 56 11.21 -28.41 -7.79
N ILE A 57 10.96 -27.51 -6.83
CA ILE A 57 11.08 -26.07 -6.99
C ILE A 57 12.42 -25.66 -6.38
N PRO A 58 13.41 -25.25 -7.18
CA PRO A 58 14.69 -24.80 -6.66
C PRO A 58 14.56 -23.42 -5.99
N TYR A 59 15.06 -23.32 -4.76
CA TYR A 59 15.21 -22.09 -4.00
C TYR A 59 16.68 -21.68 -3.97
N PHE A 60 16.93 -20.38 -4.08
CA PHE A 60 18.28 -19.81 -4.10
C PHE A 60 18.40 -18.79 -2.98
N TYR A 61 19.56 -18.74 -2.33
CA TYR A 61 19.90 -17.67 -1.40
C TYR A 61 20.79 -16.66 -2.12
N LEU A 62 20.19 -15.61 -2.66
CA LEU A 62 20.87 -14.57 -3.43
C LEU A 62 20.58 -13.19 -2.83
N THR A 63 21.62 -12.38 -2.68
CA THR A 63 21.48 -10.96 -2.34
C THR A 63 21.15 -10.15 -3.59
N THR A 64 20.39 -9.06 -3.45
CA THR A 64 20.12 -8.11 -4.56
C THR A 64 21.37 -7.33 -5.00
N LEU A 65 22.51 -7.51 -4.32
CA LEU A 65 23.82 -7.05 -4.80
C LEU A 65 24.43 -7.98 -5.85
N ASP A 66 23.98 -9.25 -5.93
CA ASP A 66 24.45 -10.22 -6.92
C ASP A 66 23.86 -9.89 -8.30
N PRO A 67 24.68 -9.84 -9.38
CA PRO A 67 24.21 -9.56 -10.73
C PRO A 67 23.09 -10.50 -11.18
N THR A 68 23.13 -11.77 -10.79
CA THR A 68 22.11 -12.79 -11.10
C THR A 68 20.77 -12.41 -10.51
N ALA A 69 20.73 -11.99 -9.24
CA ALA A 69 19.50 -11.54 -8.59
C ALA A 69 18.97 -10.25 -9.20
N ARG A 70 19.85 -9.28 -9.48
CA ARG A 70 19.47 -8.01 -10.14
C ARG A 70 18.85 -8.25 -11.51
N ASN A 71 19.48 -9.11 -12.32
CA ASN A 71 18.98 -9.51 -13.63
C ASN A 71 17.61 -10.19 -13.52
N ALA A 72 17.49 -11.18 -12.61
CA ALA A 72 16.26 -11.92 -12.39
C ALA A 72 15.10 -11.05 -11.89
N LEU A 73 15.36 -9.95 -11.17
CA LEU A 73 14.33 -8.99 -10.75
C LEU A 73 13.81 -8.09 -11.89
N LYS A 74 14.55 -7.97 -12.99
CA LYS A 74 14.16 -7.15 -14.14
C LYS A 74 13.56 -7.99 -15.26
N ASP A 75 14.16 -9.15 -15.54
CA ASP A 75 13.60 -10.15 -16.42
C ASP A 75 13.61 -11.50 -15.70
N HIS A 76 12.42 -12.00 -15.38
CA HIS A 76 12.29 -13.18 -14.55
C HIS A 76 12.68 -14.45 -15.31
N ARG A 77 12.83 -14.43 -16.64
CA ARG A 77 13.18 -15.61 -17.44
C ARG A 77 14.57 -16.10 -17.05
N SER A 78 14.67 -17.39 -16.75
CA SER A 78 15.92 -17.98 -16.29
C SER A 78 15.99 -19.47 -16.62
N SER A 79 17.20 -20.02 -16.59
CA SER A 79 17.41 -21.47 -16.64
C SER A 79 18.42 -21.92 -15.60
N LEU A 80 18.19 -23.04 -14.92
CA LEU A 80 19.13 -23.64 -13.99
C LEU A 80 19.67 -24.94 -14.58
N THR A 81 20.99 -25.03 -14.77
CA THR A 81 21.67 -26.25 -15.21
C THR A 81 22.38 -26.92 -14.03
N ILE A 82 22.13 -28.21 -13.85
CA ILE A 82 22.73 -29.02 -12.78
C ILE A 82 23.42 -30.22 -13.44
N SER A 83 24.63 -30.50 -12.98
CA SER A 83 25.42 -31.65 -13.41
C SER A 83 25.39 -32.73 -12.34
N GLU A 84 25.40 -34.00 -12.75
CA GLU A 84 25.66 -35.11 -11.82
C GLU A 84 27.08 -35.03 -11.25
N TYR A 85 27.97 -34.25 -11.89
CA TYR A 85 29.40 -34.26 -11.59
C TYR A 85 29.73 -34.10 -10.09
N PRO A 86 29.20 -33.09 -9.39
CA PRO A 86 29.50 -32.89 -7.97
C PRO A 86 29.06 -34.02 -7.03
N ILE A 87 28.11 -34.87 -7.44
CA ILE A 87 27.62 -36.01 -6.64
C ILE A 87 28.66 -37.14 -6.57
N GLY A 88 29.53 -37.26 -7.58
CA GLY A 88 30.63 -38.25 -7.60
C GLY A 88 30.22 -39.71 -7.86
N THR A 89 28.99 -39.95 -8.34
CA THR A 89 28.41 -41.29 -8.55
C THR A 89 28.96 -42.07 -9.75
N TYR A 90 29.76 -41.45 -10.61
CA TYR A 90 30.23 -42.03 -11.88
C TYR A 90 31.78 -42.14 -11.95
N GLY A 91 32.47 -42.00 -10.81
CA GLY A 91 33.91 -42.25 -10.67
C GLY A 91 34.81 -41.13 -11.20
N LYS A 92 35.90 -41.49 -11.90
CA LYS A 92 36.89 -40.54 -12.48
C LYS A 92 36.59 -40.13 -13.93
N LYS A 93 35.37 -40.35 -14.41
CA LYS A 93 35.01 -40.03 -15.81
C LYS A 93 34.82 -38.52 -15.97
N ASP A 94 35.07 -38.05 -17.18
CA ASP A 94 34.90 -36.64 -17.57
C ASP A 94 33.42 -36.19 -17.42
N PRO A 95 33.15 -34.95 -16.95
CA PRO A 95 31.78 -34.42 -16.86
C PRO A 95 31.00 -34.40 -18.18
N GLU A 96 31.66 -34.35 -19.34
CA GLU A 96 31.04 -34.39 -20.66
C GLU A 96 30.77 -35.82 -21.16
N ASN A 97 31.17 -36.84 -20.39
CA ASN A 97 30.86 -38.21 -20.73
C ASN A 97 29.33 -38.40 -20.85
N PRO A 98 28.81 -39.02 -21.92
CA PRO A 98 27.35 -39.16 -22.12
C PRO A 98 26.65 -39.98 -21.04
N THR A 99 27.39 -40.71 -20.21
CA THR A 99 26.84 -41.43 -19.04
C THR A 99 26.63 -40.54 -17.80
N CYS A 100 27.17 -39.31 -17.79
CA CYS A 100 26.97 -38.32 -16.75
C CYS A 100 25.68 -37.54 -17.03
N ALA A 101 24.70 -37.65 -16.13
CA ALA A 101 23.43 -36.96 -16.32
C ALA A 101 23.61 -35.44 -16.11
N LYS A 102 22.87 -34.67 -16.91
CA LYS A 102 22.70 -33.23 -16.71
C LYS A 102 21.24 -32.87 -16.93
N ILE A 103 20.76 -31.90 -16.17
CA ILE A 103 19.40 -31.36 -16.31
C ILE A 103 19.47 -29.85 -16.46
N THR A 104 18.65 -29.31 -17.35
CA THR A 104 18.42 -27.86 -17.45
C THR A 104 16.95 -27.60 -17.22
N LEU A 105 16.63 -26.91 -16.13
CA LEU A 105 15.29 -26.45 -15.81
C LEU A 105 15.14 -25.05 -16.39
N THR A 106 14.09 -24.80 -17.17
CA THR A 106 13.80 -23.46 -17.71
C THR A 106 12.52 -22.95 -17.08
N GLY A 107 12.51 -21.69 -16.63
CA GLY A 107 11.36 -21.14 -15.93
C GLY A 107 11.50 -19.66 -15.60
N LYS A 108 10.85 -19.26 -14.52
CA LYS A 108 10.93 -17.89 -14.00
C LYS A 108 11.44 -17.90 -12.56
N VAL A 109 12.36 -17.00 -12.24
CA VAL A 109 12.82 -16.77 -10.87
C VAL A 109 12.06 -15.58 -10.29
N PHE A 110 11.53 -15.75 -9.09
CA PHE A 110 10.86 -14.69 -8.34
C PHE A 110 11.50 -14.57 -6.96
N PRO A 111 11.55 -13.35 -6.38
CA PRO A 111 11.86 -13.22 -4.97
C PRO A 111 10.79 -13.97 -4.17
N ILE A 112 11.21 -14.77 -3.21
CA ILE A 112 10.30 -15.30 -2.21
C ILE A 112 9.84 -14.08 -1.40
N GLU A 113 8.55 -13.75 -1.46
CA GLU A 113 7.98 -12.77 -0.54
C GLU A 113 8.32 -13.23 0.87
N LYS A 114 8.92 -12.35 1.69
CA LYS A 114 9.28 -12.69 3.07
C LYS A 114 8.06 -13.36 3.71
N ALA A 115 8.24 -14.57 4.24
CA ALA A 115 7.22 -15.18 5.07
C ALA A 115 6.89 -14.22 6.21
N CYS A 116 5.61 -14.15 6.60
CA CYS A 116 5.16 -13.45 7.80
C CYS A 116 6.09 -13.84 8.96
N SER A 117 6.96 -12.93 9.40
CA SER A 117 8.02 -13.24 10.35
C SER A 117 8.36 -12.05 11.23
N LEU A 118 8.73 -12.37 12.48
CA LEU A 118 9.16 -11.37 13.45
C LEU A 118 10.40 -10.65 12.94
N ALA A 119 10.30 -9.33 12.77
CA ALA A 119 11.48 -8.50 12.57
C ALA A 119 12.18 -8.20 13.90
N ASN A 120 13.46 -7.85 13.82
CA ASN A 120 14.23 -7.45 14.98
C ASN A 120 13.69 -6.12 15.55
N PRO A 121 13.40 -6.04 16.86
CA PRO A 121 12.82 -4.86 17.51
C PRO A 121 13.74 -3.62 17.60
N ASN A 122 14.88 -3.64 16.89
CA ASN A 122 15.90 -2.59 16.94
C ASN A 122 15.85 -1.62 15.75
N ASP A 123 14.85 -1.73 14.87
CA ASP A 123 14.65 -0.72 13.83
C ASP A 123 14.03 0.54 14.46
N GLU A 124 14.71 1.67 14.30
CA GLU A 124 14.30 2.97 14.81
C GLU A 124 12.95 3.36 14.17
N LYS A 125 11.90 3.54 14.98
CA LYS A 125 10.56 3.91 14.49
C LYS A 125 10.58 5.36 14.00
N SER A 126 10.52 5.53 12.68
CA SER A 126 10.51 6.83 12.00
C SER A 126 9.10 7.38 11.76
N SER A 127 8.09 6.50 11.76
CA SER A 127 6.66 6.81 11.60
C SER A 127 5.79 5.87 12.46
N PRO A 128 4.60 6.32 12.93
CA PRO A 128 3.59 5.48 13.57
C PRO A 128 3.19 4.25 12.75
N PHE A 129 3.28 4.31 11.41
CA PHE A 129 2.90 3.21 10.53
C PHE A 129 4.04 2.22 10.24
N ASP A 130 5.25 2.41 10.78
CA ASP A 130 6.39 1.54 10.52
C ASP A 130 6.19 0.08 10.97
N PHE A 131 5.26 -0.18 11.91
CA PHE A 131 4.94 -1.53 12.37
C PHE A 131 4.49 -2.47 11.23
N LEU A 132 3.89 -1.91 10.16
CA LEU A 132 3.41 -2.66 9.00
C LEU A 132 4.54 -3.36 8.23
N LYS A 133 5.78 -2.85 8.29
CA LYS A 133 6.95 -3.50 7.65
C LYS A 133 7.14 -4.94 8.12
N HIS A 134 6.82 -5.19 9.38
CA HIS A 134 7.02 -6.48 10.03
C HIS A 134 5.88 -7.47 9.73
N LEU A 135 4.78 -6.97 9.19
CA LEU A 135 3.62 -7.78 8.78
C LEU A 135 3.63 -8.08 7.27
N GLN A 136 4.69 -7.68 6.55
CA GLN A 136 4.80 -7.95 5.13
C GLN A 136 4.83 -9.46 4.86
N GLY A 137 3.98 -9.91 3.94
CA GLY A 137 3.79 -11.31 3.58
C GLY A 137 2.71 -12.02 4.39
N CYS A 138 2.19 -11.41 5.47
CA CYS A 138 1.13 -12.01 6.27
C CYS A 138 -0.17 -12.17 5.48
N HIS A 139 -0.83 -13.29 5.68
CA HIS A 139 -2.07 -13.67 5.01
C HIS A 139 -2.96 -14.50 5.93
N LYS A 140 -4.18 -14.79 5.46
CA LYS A 140 -5.13 -15.61 6.21
C LYS A 140 -4.51 -16.90 6.75
N GLY A 141 -4.79 -17.18 8.01
CA GLY A 141 -4.29 -18.35 8.74
C GLY A 141 -2.99 -18.10 9.51
N ASP A 142 -2.32 -16.97 9.31
CA ASP A 142 -1.17 -16.57 10.11
C ASP A 142 -1.59 -16.11 11.51
N ASN A 143 -0.77 -16.41 12.51
CA ASN A 143 -0.85 -15.85 13.85
C ASN A 143 0.52 -15.24 14.18
N LEU A 144 0.60 -13.90 14.12
CA LEU A 144 1.84 -13.15 14.31
C LEU A 144 1.57 -11.94 15.20
N LYS A 145 2.40 -11.78 16.23
CA LYS A 145 2.33 -10.64 17.13
C LYS A 145 2.39 -9.31 16.37
N GLY A 146 1.37 -8.48 16.56
CA GLY A 146 1.22 -7.18 15.90
C GLY A 146 0.11 -7.15 14.84
N ILE A 147 -0.49 -8.29 14.50
CA ILE A 147 -1.66 -8.33 13.62
C ILE A 147 -2.84 -7.54 14.20
N HIS A 148 -3.01 -7.50 15.52
CA HIS A 148 -4.02 -6.62 16.14
C HIS A 148 -3.80 -5.13 15.84
N GLU A 149 -2.56 -4.67 15.66
CA GLU A 149 -2.26 -3.29 15.27
C GLU A 149 -2.72 -2.99 13.83
N LEU A 150 -2.59 -3.98 12.93
CA LEU A 150 -3.13 -3.92 11.57
C LEU A 150 -4.66 -3.90 11.58
N LYS A 151 -5.30 -4.70 12.45
CA LYS A 151 -6.75 -4.68 12.65
C LYS A 151 -7.21 -3.28 13.07
N ALA A 152 -6.53 -2.68 14.05
CA ALA A 152 -6.82 -1.32 14.51
C ALA A 152 -6.63 -0.27 13.41
N TYR A 153 -5.57 -0.37 12.58
CA TYR A 153 -5.37 0.51 11.43
C TYR A 153 -6.52 0.42 10.43
N LEU A 154 -6.90 -0.80 10.03
CA LEU A 154 -7.97 -1.00 9.06
C LEU A 154 -9.34 -0.63 9.61
N GLU A 155 -9.56 -0.81 10.92
CA GLU A 155 -10.76 -0.34 11.61
C GLU A 155 -10.83 1.19 11.64
N HIS A 156 -9.72 1.87 11.95
CA HIS A 156 -9.65 3.32 11.96
C HIS A 156 -10.02 3.94 10.60
N PHE A 157 -9.54 3.35 9.50
CA PHE A 157 -9.89 3.81 8.14
C PHE A 157 -11.19 3.19 7.57
N GLY A 158 -11.92 2.42 8.39
CA GLY A 158 -13.28 1.95 8.10
C GLY A 158 -13.40 0.68 7.26
N TYR A 159 -12.28 -0.03 7.02
CA TYR A 159 -12.26 -1.30 6.29
C TYR A 159 -12.70 -2.49 7.14
N LEU A 160 -12.60 -2.36 8.46
CA LEU A 160 -12.83 -3.44 9.41
C LEU A 160 -13.75 -2.97 10.53
N ASN A 161 -14.60 -3.87 11.02
CA ASN A 161 -15.48 -3.60 12.15
C ASN A 161 -15.78 -4.93 12.85
N TYR A 162 -15.14 -5.13 14.00
CA TYR A 162 -15.42 -6.28 14.84
C TYR A 162 -16.51 -5.95 15.85
N LYS A 163 -17.55 -6.78 15.90
CA LYS A 163 -18.56 -6.71 16.97
C LYS A 163 -18.04 -7.23 18.30
N ASN A 164 -17.00 -8.07 18.27
CA ASN A 164 -16.42 -8.72 19.44
C ASN A 164 -14.98 -8.23 19.68
N GLN A 165 -14.74 -7.62 20.85
CA GLN A 165 -13.43 -7.08 21.22
C GLN A 165 -12.35 -8.16 21.37
N SER A 166 -12.69 -9.42 21.64
CA SER A 166 -11.68 -10.48 21.72
C SER A 166 -11.03 -10.73 20.36
N GLN A 167 -11.84 -10.70 19.28
CA GLN A 167 -11.36 -10.89 17.90
C GLN A 167 -10.65 -9.65 17.36
N ALA A 168 -11.06 -8.46 17.79
CA ALA A 168 -10.41 -7.21 17.42
C ALA A 168 -8.96 -7.12 17.95
N ASN A 169 -8.72 -7.71 19.12
CA ASN A 169 -7.46 -7.57 19.86
C ASN A 169 -6.55 -8.81 19.78
N ASP A 170 -6.96 -9.87 19.09
CA ASP A 170 -6.09 -11.02 18.85
C ASP A 170 -5.17 -10.81 17.65
N ASP A 171 -4.14 -11.65 17.56
CA ASP A 171 -3.13 -11.62 16.51
C ASP A 171 -3.45 -12.61 15.36
N ASP A 172 -4.70 -13.05 15.23
CA ASP A 172 -5.11 -13.96 14.15
C ASP A 172 -5.43 -13.21 12.87
N PHE A 173 -4.84 -13.66 11.76
CA PHE A 173 -5.24 -13.25 10.43
C PHE A 173 -6.48 -14.03 9.99
N ASP A 174 -7.63 -13.55 10.44
CA ASP A 174 -8.93 -14.18 10.21
C ASP A 174 -9.58 -13.80 8.86
N ASP A 175 -10.76 -14.36 8.61
CA ASP A 175 -11.57 -14.11 7.40
C ASP A 175 -11.98 -12.64 7.24
N LEU A 176 -12.25 -11.95 8.35
CA LEU A 176 -12.68 -10.55 8.32
C LEU A 176 -11.52 -9.63 7.95
N LEU A 177 -10.33 -9.91 8.49
CA LEU A 177 -9.11 -9.21 8.14
C LEU A 177 -8.73 -9.44 6.67
N GLU A 178 -8.82 -10.68 6.17
CA GLU A 178 -8.59 -10.97 4.75
C GLU A 178 -9.55 -10.18 3.84
N TYR A 179 -10.82 -10.10 4.21
CA TYR A 179 -11.81 -9.32 3.47
C TYR A 179 -11.49 -7.81 3.49
N ALA A 180 -11.10 -7.26 4.65
CA ALA A 180 -10.68 -5.87 4.78
C ALA A 180 -9.44 -5.56 3.94
N VAL A 181 -8.45 -6.45 3.94
CA VAL A 181 -7.23 -6.36 3.12
C VAL A 181 -7.56 -6.35 1.63
N LYS A 182 -8.42 -7.26 1.16
CA LYS A 182 -8.87 -7.28 -0.25
C LYS A 182 -9.62 -6.00 -0.63
N THR A 183 -10.43 -5.48 0.28
CA THR A 183 -11.17 -4.22 0.07
C THR A 183 -10.22 -3.02 -0.02
N TYR A 184 -9.19 -2.95 0.84
CA TYR A 184 -8.14 -1.96 0.75
C TYR A 184 -7.40 -2.05 -0.59
N GLN A 185 -6.95 -3.26 -0.97
CA GLN A 185 -6.25 -3.48 -2.24
C GLN A 185 -7.09 -3.03 -3.44
N LEU A 186 -8.39 -3.35 -3.45
CA LEU A 186 -9.31 -2.85 -4.46
C LEU A 186 -9.30 -1.32 -4.49
N ASN A 187 -9.60 -0.66 -3.38
CA ASN A 187 -9.72 0.80 -3.23
C ASN A 187 -8.50 1.58 -3.76
N TYR A 188 -7.30 1.02 -3.61
CA TYR A 188 -6.03 1.62 -4.06
C TYR A 188 -5.52 1.08 -5.41
N HIS A 189 -6.36 0.33 -6.15
CA HIS A 189 -6.04 -0.32 -7.44
C HIS A 189 -4.79 -1.21 -7.39
N LEU A 190 -4.58 -1.88 -6.26
CA LEU A 190 -3.54 -2.89 -6.08
C LEU A 190 -4.05 -4.26 -6.58
N LYS A 191 -3.11 -5.20 -6.76
CA LYS A 191 -3.46 -6.58 -7.04
C LYS A 191 -4.19 -7.17 -5.82
N VAL A 192 -5.38 -7.71 -6.04
CA VAL A 192 -6.18 -8.29 -4.96
C VAL A 192 -5.65 -9.69 -4.63
N THR A 193 -4.79 -9.78 -3.62
CA THR A 193 -4.16 -11.02 -3.16
C THR A 193 -4.79 -11.53 -1.85
N GLY A 194 -5.30 -10.63 -1.01
CA GLY A 194 -5.68 -10.97 0.38
C GLY A 194 -4.50 -11.10 1.34
N SER A 195 -3.30 -10.73 0.90
CA SER A 195 -2.06 -10.79 1.67
C SER A 195 -1.40 -9.42 1.76
N LEU A 196 -0.61 -9.15 2.80
CA LEU A 196 0.16 -7.90 2.95
C LEU A 196 1.41 -7.90 2.07
N ASP A 197 1.23 -7.85 0.76
CA ASP A 197 2.35 -7.75 -0.16
C ASP A 197 3.13 -6.43 -0.01
N SER A 198 4.35 -6.40 -0.56
CA SER A 198 5.25 -5.23 -0.45
C SER A 198 4.64 -3.94 -0.99
N GLN A 199 3.79 -4.00 -2.02
CA GLN A 199 3.17 -2.81 -2.62
C GLN A 199 2.08 -2.26 -1.70
N MET A 200 1.26 -3.15 -1.12
CA MET A 200 0.26 -2.78 -0.13
C MET A 200 0.89 -2.17 1.11
N VAL A 201 1.90 -2.83 1.71
CA VAL A 201 2.60 -2.30 2.89
C VAL A 201 3.19 -0.92 2.57
N SER A 202 3.85 -0.76 1.42
CA SER A 202 4.38 0.54 1.00
C SER A 202 3.29 1.60 0.85
N LYS A 203 2.06 1.25 0.43
CA LYS A 203 0.93 2.19 0.33
C LYS A 203 0.33 2.54 1.69
N MET A 204 0.13 1.55 2.57
CA MET A 204 -0.44 1.77 3.91
C MET A 204 0.46 2.64 4.80
N MET A 205 1.76 2.56 4.59
CA MET A 205 2.76 3.36 5.31
C MET A 205 2.89 4.80 4.78
N MET A 206 2.23 5.16 3.68
CA MET A 206 2.29 6.54 3.19
C MET A 206 1.51 7.47 4.12
N PRO A 207 2.09 8.63 4.48
CA PRO A 207 1.37 9.66 5.21
C PRO A 207 0.08 10.05 4.48
N ARG A 208 -0.99 10.29 5.25
CA ARG A 208 -2.35 10.39 4.68
C ARG A 208 -3.28 11.26 5.53
N CYS A 209 -4.45 11.56 4.97
CA CYS A 209 -5.59 12.10 5.72
C CYS A 209 -6.09 11.07 6.75
N GLY A 210 -6.51 11.56 7.92
CA GLY A 210 -7.07 10.80 9.03
C GLY A 210 -8.56 10.43 8.85
N MET A 211 -9.20 10.89 7.79
CA MET A 211 -10.59 10.54 7.53
C MET A 211 -10.73 9.08 7.05
N PRO A 212 -11.79 8.36 7.48
CA PRO A 212 -12.03 7.00 7.01
C PRO A 212 -12.28 6.96 5.49
N ASP A 213 -11.73 5.96 4.82
CA ASP A 213 -12.02 5.71 3.41
C ASP A 213 -13.43 5.17 3.22
N ILE A 214 -13.90 4.34 4.17
CA ILE A 214 -15.21 3.71 4.14
C ILE A 214 -15.97 4.05 5.41
N ILE A 215 -17.04 4.83 5.29
CA ILE A 215 -17.87 5.23 6.43
C ILE A 215 -19.10 4.33 6.47
N ASN A 216 -19.22 3.53 7.53
CA ASN A 216 -20.31 2.58 7.75
C ASN A 216 -20.59 1.64 6.55
N GLY A 217 -19.57 1.28 5.78
CA GLY A 217 -19.70 0.40 4.61
C GLY A 217 -20.29 1.06 3.35
N THR A 218 -20.54 2.37 3.35
CA THR A 218 -21.32 3.04 2.28
C THR A 218 -20.50 3.87 1.29
N THR A 219 -19.26 4.27 1.64
CA THR A 219 -18.50 5.29 0.88
C THR A 219 -17.27 4.72 0.17
N ARG A 220 -17.39 3.59 -0.53
CA ARG A 220 -16.23 2.98 -1.22
C ARG A 220 -15.65 3.93 -2.28
N MET A 221 -14.32 4.04 -2.34
CA MET A 221 -13.61 4.89 -3.30
C MET A 221 -13.81 4.45 -4.77
N ILE A 222 -14.38 3.26 -5.00
CA ILE A 222 -14.62 2.66 -6.33
C ILE A 222 -16.13 2.41 -6.58
N SER A 223 -17.00 3.24 -6.01
CA SER A 223 -18.46 3.15 -6.18
C SER A 223 -18.92 3.00 -7.65
N GLY A 224 -18.17 3.54 -8.62
CA GLY A 224 -18.49 3.44 -10.05
C GLY A 224 -18.10 2.16 -10.80
N LYS A 225 -17.28 1.25 -10.25
CA LYS A 225 -16.87 0.00 -10.95
C LYS A 225 -17.58 -1.27 -10.45
N GLU A 226 -18.50 -1.18 -9.49
CA GLU A 226 -19.35 -2.33 -9.14
C GLU A 226 -20.46 -2.51 -10.18
N ASN A 227 -20.19 -3.28 -11.23
CA ASN A 227 -21.22 -3.95 -12.01
C ASN A 227 -21.15 -5.44 -11.67
N HIS A 228 -22.18 -5.96 -10.99
CA HIS A 228 -22.98 -7.13 -11.39
C HIS A 228 -23.96 -7.48 -10.27
N HIS A 229 -25.18 -6.92 -10.31
CA HIS A 229 -26.44 -7.67 -10.32
C HIS A 229 -27.64 -6.70 -10.33
N HIS A 230 -28.40 -6.75 -11.44
CA HIS A 230 -29.72 -6.17 -11.73
C HIS A 230 -29.88 -4.73 -12.27
N SER A 231 -30.29 -4.71 -13.56
CA SER A 231 -31.31 -3.86 -14.20
C SER A 231 -30.94 -2.48 -14.81
N SER A 232 -30.76 -2.55 -16.14
CA SER A 232 -31.25 -1.66 -17.21
C SER A 232 -31.11 -0.12 -17.14
N THR A 233 -30.44 0.38 -18.19
CA THR A 233 -30.66 1.65 -18.92
C THR A 233 -30.36 2.95 -18.18
N SER A 234 -29.09 3.36 -18.20
CA SER A 234 -28.68 4.75 -18.38
C SER A 234 -27.18 4.77 -18.73
N PHE A 235 -26.74 5.70 -19.56
CA PHE A 235 -25.30 5.88 -19.86
C PHE A 235 -24.55 6.18 -18.56
N HIS A 236 -23.78 5.22 -18.05
CA HIS A 236 -23.10 5.34 -16.77
C HIS A 236 -21.85 6.21 -16.89
N THR A 237 -21.93 7.46 -16.40
CA THR A 237 -20.74 8.17 -15.93
C THR A 237 -20.21 7.39 -14.73
N VAL A 238 -19.08 6.68 -14.90
CA VAL A 238 -18.38 6.01 -13.81
C VAL A 238 -17.90 7.11 -12.85
N SER A 239 -18.59 7.29 -11.72
CA SER A 239 -18.15 8.23 -10.69
C SER A 239 -16.96 7.61 -9.95
N HIS A 240 -15.80 8.25 -10.02
CA HIS A 240 -14.60 7.85 -9.26
C HIS A 240 -14.48 8.57 -7.91
N TYR A 241 -15.44 9.46 -7.60
CA TYR A 241 -15.56 10.19 -6.35
C TYR A 241 -16.50 9.50 -5.36
N SER A 242 -16.28 9.73 -4.07
CA SER A 242 -17.15 9.28 -2.97
C SER A 242 -17.73 10.47 -2.21
N PHE A 243 -18.81 10.24 -1.46
CA PHE A 243 -19.45 11.22 -0.59
C PHE A 243 -19.68 10.61 0.78
N PHE A 244 -19.77 11.45 1.81
CA PHE A 244 -20.16 11.01 3.16
C PHE A 244 -21.56 10.35 3.16
N PRO A 245 -21.83 9.40 4.09
CA PRO A 245 -23.15 8.77 4.18
C PRO A 245 -24.25 9.81 4.40
N GLY A 246 -25.35 9.69 3.65
CA GLY A 246 -26.44 10.67 3.68
C GLY A 246 -26.16 11.95 2.87
N ASN A 247 -25.01 12.04 2.20
CA ASN A 247 -24.58 13.19 1.39
C ASN A 247 -24.76 14.54 2.13
N PRO A 248 -24.20 14.70 3.35
CA PRO A 248 -24.22 15.97 4.06
C PRO A 248 -23.62 17.06 3.18
N LYS A 249 -24.31 18.19 3.16
CA LYS A 249 -23.96 19.36 2.35
C LYS A 249 -24.22 20.60 3.17
N TRP A 250 -23.56 21.69 2.80
CA TRP A 250 -24.04 23.00 3.17
C TRP A 250 -25.42 23.23 2.53
N PRO A 251 -26.40 23.79 3.26
CA PRO A 251 -27.70 24.14 2.68
C PRO A 251 -27.53 25.00 1.43
N ALA A 252 -28.42 24.89 0.44
CA ALA A 252 -28.32 25.67 -0.80
C ALA A 252 -28.32 27.20 -0.56
N SER A 253 -28.90 27.66 0.54
CA SER A 253 -28.86 29.06 0.97
C SER A 253 -27.53 29.49 1.61
N LYS A 254 -26.67 28.53 1.99
CA LYS A 254 -25.43 28.74 2.74
C LYS A 254 -24.20 28.47 1.85
N TYR A 255 -24.01 29.37 0.88
CA TYR A 255 -22.87 29.32 -0.05
C TYR A 255 -21.79 30.37 0.27
N ASN A 256 -22.06 31.33 1.16
CA ASN A 256 -21.03 32.21 1.74
C ASN A 256 -20.59 31.59 3.09
N LEU A 257 -19.37 31.03 3.11
CA LEU A 257 -18.79 30.35 4.26
C LEU A 257 -17.68 31.21 4.87
N ALA A 258 -17.84 31.58 6.14
CA ALA A 258 -16.82 32.27 6.90
C ALA A 258 -15.80 31.26 7.45
N TYR A 259 -14.51 31.52 7.33
CA TYR A 259 -13.47 30.70 7.95
C TYR A 259 -12.59 31.51 8.90
N GLY A 260 -12.13 30.88 9.97
CA GLY A 260 -11.30 31.50 11.01
C GLY A 260 -10.22 30.56 11.51
N PHE A 261 -9.10 31.13 11.96
CA PHE A 261 -7.99 30.37 12.51
C PHE A 261 -8.08 30.33 14.03
N LEU A 262 -7.96 29.14 14.63
CA LEU A 262 -7.88 28.97 16.07
C LEU A 262 -6.58 29.59 16.61
N PRO A 263 -6.55 29.95 17.91
CA PRO A 263 -5.33 30.42 18.56
C PRO A 263 -4.17 29.45 18.37
N ARG A 264 -2.95 29.99 18.20
CA ARG A 264 -1.70 29.24 17.96
C ARG A 264 -1.55 28.60 16.57
N THR A 265 -2.47 28.85 15.64
CA THR A 265 -2.22 28.53 14.23
C THR A 265 -0.95 29.24 13.75
N PRO A 266 0.03 28.53 13.15
CA PRO A 266 1.23 29.13 12.59
C PRO A 266 0.89 30.16 11.50
N VAL A 267 1.48 31.36 11.58
CA VAL A 267 1.25 32.44 10.60
C VAL A 267 1.55 31.97 9.17
N LYS A 268 2.60 31.16 8.99
CA LYS A 268 2.98 30.59 7.68
C LYS A 268 1.88 29.73 7.03
N ALA A 269 0.92 29.22 7.79
CA ALA A 269 -0.19 28.40 7.27
C ALA A 269 -1.37 29.24 6.77
N MET A 270 -1.50 30.50 7.20
CA MET A 270 -2.70 31.30 6.91
C MET A 270 -2.86 31.62 5.42
N ASP A 271 -1.77 31.97 4.73
CA ASP A 271 -1.81 32.31 3.30
C ASP A 271 -2.03 31.06 2.42
N PRO A 272 -1.31 29.93 2.61
CA PRO A 272 -1.62 28.65 1.95
C PRO A 272 -3.08 28.22 2.08
N VAL A 273 -3.63 28.22 3.29
CA VAL A 273 -5.03 27.84 3.54
C VAL A 273 -5.99 28.80 2.81
N THR A 274 -5.68 30.10 2.79
CA THR A 274 -6.47 31.10 2.06
C THR A 274 -6.47 30.83 0.54
N ARG A 275 -5.32 30.45 -0.04
CA ARG A 275 -5.24 30.08 -1.46
C ARG A 275 -5.98 28.77 -1.78
N ALA A 276 -5.98 27.81 -0.86
CA ALA A 276 -6.78 26.59 -1.00
C ALA A 276 -8.29 26.90 -1.05
N PHE A 277 -8.79 27.79 -0.18
CA PHE A 277 -10.18 28.27 -0.26
C PHE A 277 -10.48 29.01 -1.57
N GLN A 278 -9.55 29.84 -2.06
CA GLN A 278 -9.70 30.53 -3.34
C GLN A 278 -9.77 29.54 -4.51
N THR A 279 -8.98 28.48 -4.47
CA THR A 279 -8.99 27.41 -5.48
C THR A 279 -10.36 26.73 -5.53
N TRP A 280 -10.95 26.40 -4.37
CA TRP A 280 -12.31 25.86 -4.32
C TRP A 280 -13.36 26.90 -4.74
N ALA A 281 -13.23 28.17 -4.36
CA ALA A 281 -14.14 29.23 -4.79
C ALA A 281 -14.17 29.40 -6.31
N ALA A 282 -13.02 29.27 -6.96
CA ALA A 282 -12.91 29.40 -8.42
C ALA A 282 -13.56 28.21 -9.18
N ASN A 283 -13.79 27.08 -8.51
CA ASN A 283 -14.28 25.85 -9.11
C ASN A 283 -15.67 25.43 -8.61
N THR A 284 -16.30 26.24 -7.75
CA THR A 284 -17.60 25.96 -7.14
C THR A 284 -18.43 27.24 -7.05
N HIS A 285 -19.67 27.13 -6.58
CA HIS A 285 -20.53 28.30 -6.29
C HIS A 285 -20.26 28.92 -4.91
N PHE A 286 -19.36 28.32 -4.11
CA PHE A 286 -19.05 28.79 -2.77
C PHE A 286 -18.21 30.06 -2.81
N ARG A 287 -18.42 30.91 -1.81
CA ARG A 287 -17.63 32.11 -1.53
C ARG A 287 -17.10 31.99 -0.12
N PHE A 288 -15.80 32.21 0.05
CA PHE A 288 -15.15 32.11 1.35
C PHE A 288 -14.67 33.47 1.84
N SER A 289 -14.87 33.76 3.11
CA SER A 289 -14.40 35.00 3.74
C SER A 289 -13.70 34.72 5.06
N LYS A 290 -12.45 35.18 5.18
CA LYS A 290 -11.71 35.11 6.45
C LYS A 290 -12.35 36.05 7.47
N VAL A 291 -12.63 35.55 8.68
CA VAL A 291 -13.05 36.36 9.83
C VAL A 291 -11.95 36.43 10.88
N GLN A 292 -11.92 37.55 11.63
CA GLN A 292 -10.94 37.74 12.71
C GLN A 292 -11.34 36.97 13.98
N ASP A 293 -12.61 37.04 14.37
CA ASP A 293 -13.12 36.23 15.47
C ASP A 293 -13.58 34.87 14.95
N TYR A 294 -12.74 33.85 15.15
CA TYR A 294 -13.01 32.47 14.72
C TYR A 294 -14.32 31.90 15.29
N ARG A 295 -14.85 32.45 16.39
CA ARG A 295 -16.12 32.01 16.99
C ARG A 295 -17.34 32.36 16.12
N THR A 296 -17.16 33.24 15.14
CA THR A 296 -18.18 33.61 14.15
C THR A 296 -18.01 32.88 12.83
N ALA A 297 -16.99 32.02 12.71
CA ALA A 297 -16.72 31.28 11.49
C ALA A 297 -17.64 30.06 11.37
N ASP A 298 -18.00 29.72 10.14
CA ASP A 298 -18.61 28.43 9.81
C ASP A 298 -17.56 27.31 9.78
N ILE A 299 -16.31 27.67 9.47
CA ILE A 299 -15.18 26.75 9.38
C ILE A 299 -14.04 27.24 10.29
N THR A 300 -13.53 26.37 11.16
CA THR A 300 -12.39 26.67 12.03
C THR A 300 -11.19 25.80 11.69
N ILE A 301 -10.03 26.43 11.53
CA ILE A 301 -8.76 25.76 11.20
C ILE A 301 -7.84 25.81 12.42
N GLY A 302 -7.29 24.67 12.84
CA GLY A 302 -6.40 24.54 13.99
C GLY A 302 -5.22 23.62 13.77
N PHE A 303 -4.23 23.70 14.65
CA PHE A 303 -3.06 22.82 14.71
C PHE A 303 -3.05 22.16 16.09
N HIS A 304 -3.02 20.83 16.11
CA HIS A 304 -3.14 20.04 17.34
C HIS A 304 -2.14 18.88 17.32
N SER A 305 -1.72 18.40 18.49
CA SER A 305 -0.90 17.20 18.63
C SER A 305 -1.64 16.17 19.48
N GLY A 306 -1.51 14.88 19.18
CA GLY A 306 -2.07 13.80 19.99
C GLY A 306 -3.59 13.95 20.23
N ARG A 307 -4.04 13.63 21.45
CA ARG A 307 -5.45 13.82 21.86
C ARG A 307 -5.81 15.31 21.97
N HIS A 308 -6.79 15.73 21.18
CA HIS A 308 -7.21 17.14 21.11
C HIS A 308 -8.73 17.37 21.19
N GLY A 309 -9.47 16.42 21.77
CA GLY A 309 -10.84 16.66 22.27
C GLY A 309 -11.98 16.37 21.29
N ASP A 310 -11.69 15.87 20.09
CA ASP A 310 -12.68 15.54 19.06
C ASP A 310 -12.88 14.03 18.82
N GLY A 311 -12.17 13.18 19.59
CA GLY A 311 -12.22 11.73 19.47
C GLY A 311 -11.28 11.13 18.41
N SER A 312 -10.55 11.97 17.66
CA SER A 312 -9.63 11.53 16.60
C SER A 312 -8.22 12.02 16.92
N PRO A 313 -7.47 11.38 17.82
CA PRO A 313 -6.13 11.82 18.18
C PRO A 313 -5.16 11.70 17.01
N PHE A 314 -4.23 12.66 16.89
CA PHE A 314 -3.09 12.53 15.98
C PHE A 314 -2.04 11.56 16.52
N ASP A 315 -1.22 11.02 15.63
CA ASP A 315 -0.25 9.95 15.88
C ASP A 315 1.21 10.41 15.87
N GLY A 316 1.47 11.69 15.57
CA GLY A 316 2.81 12.25 15.47
C GLY A 316 3.36 12.10 14.05
N ARG A 317 4.68 12.22 13.90
CA ARG A 317 5.32 12.40 12.58
C ARG A 317 5.17 11.21 11.62
N GLY A 318 4.80 11.51 10.37
CA GLY A 318 4.84 10.60 9.23
C GLY A 318 3.64 9.67 9.12
N GLY A 319 2.55 9.95 9.82
CA GLY A 319 1.31 9.16 9.86
C GLY A 319 0.11 9.93 9.34
N ILE A 320 -0.80 10.32 10.24
CA ILE A 320 -1.96 11.14 9.94
C ILE A 320 -1.55 12.61 9.88
N LEU A 321 -1.71 13.22 8.70
CA LEU A 321 -1.29 14.61 8.46
C LEU A 321 -2.30 15.64 8.97
N ALA A 322 -3.59 15.34 8.78
CA ALA A 322 -4.70 16.23 9.06
C ALA A 322 -6.01 15.44 9.01
N HIS A 323 -7.07 16.04 9.52
CA HIS A 323 -8.44 15.63 9.24
C HIS A 323 -9.39 16.83 9.26
N ALA A 324 -10.51 16.69 8.57
CA ALA A 324 -11.62 17.62 8.58
C ALA A 324 -12.96 16.89 8.65
N PHE A 325 -13.98 17.57 9.11
CA PHE A 325 -15.30 16.98 9.31
C PHE A 325 -16.23 17.29 8.15
N ALA A 326 -17.30 16.49 8.03
CA ALA A 326 -18.34 16.69 7.02
C ALA A 326 -19.00 18.10 7.15
N PRO A 327 -19.69 18.57 6.10
CA PRO A 327 -20.33 19.88 6.10
C PRO A 327 -21.18 20.15 7.34
N GLN A 328 -21.21 21.41 7.78
CA GLN A 328 -21.88 21.91 9.00
C GLN A 328 -21.19 21.61 10.34
N ASP A 329 -20.22 20.69 10.41
CA ASP A 329 -19.33 20.60 11.59
C ASP A 329 -18.26 21.71 11.52
N GLY A 330 -17.62 21.86 10.36
CA GLY A 330 -16.75 22.99 10.06
C GLY A 330 -15.34 22.92 10.65
N ARG A 331 -14.96 21.86 11.36
CA ARG A 331 -13.60 21.76 11.92
C ARG A 331 -12.62 21.15 10.92
N PHE A 332 -11.42 21.73 10.86
CA PHE A 332 -10.25 21.22 10.13
C PHE A 332 -9.03 21.35 11.05
N HIS A 333 -8.41 20.22 11.38
CA HIS A 333 -7.20 20.16 12.17
C HIS A 333 -6.02 19.64 11.36
N TYR A 334 -4.88 20.32 11.47
CA TYR A 334 -3.57 19.80 11.09
C TYR A 334 -2.91 19.10 12.28
N ASP A 335 -2.14 18.04 12.03
CA ASP A 335 -1.20 17.52 13.02
C ASP A 335 -0.02 18.51 13.16
N ALA A 336 0.12 19.10 14.33
CA ALA A 336 1.16 20.06 14.65
C ALA A 336 2.56 19.44 14.74
N ASP A 337 2.65 18.12 14.89
CA ASP A 337 3.92 17.41 15.03
C ASP A 337 4.65 17.23 13.69
N GLU A 338 3.92 17.36 12.58
CA GLU A 338 4.43 17.19 11.23
C GLU A 338 5.35 18.31 10.74
N ALA A 339 6.23 17.96 9.80
CA ALA A 339 7.12 18.91 9.16
C ALA A 339 6.37 19.70 8.07
N TRP A 340 5.82 20.86 8.42
CA TRP A 340 5.07 21.71 7.49
C TRP A 340 5.93 22.70 6.70
N ALA A 341 5.74 22.74 5.38
CA ALA A 341 6.35 23.69 4.45
C ALA A 341 5.30 24.37 3.56
N VAL A 342 5.75 25.39 2.81
CA VAL A 342 4.97 25.99 1.72
C VAL A 342 5.70 25.65 0.43
N GLY A 343 5.03 24.91 -0.46
CA GLY A 343 5.60 24.34 -1.67
C GLY A 343 6.31 23.00 -1.45
N ALA A 344 6.76 22.41 -2.56
CA ALA A 344 7.41 21.10 -2.60
C ALA A 344 8.78 21.14 -1.92
N THR A 345 8.85 20.70 -0.65
CA THR A 345 10.06 20.64 0.15
C THR A 345 10.33 19.21 0.62
N GLN A 346 11.49 18.66 0.28
CA GLN A 346 11.84 17.28 0.64
C GLN A 346 11.74 17.06 2.16
N GLY A 347 11.08 15.97 2.56
CA GLY A 347 10.91 15.62 3.98
C GLY A 347 9.88 16.48 4.74
N ALA A 348 9.14 17.35 4.03
CA ALA A 348 8.07 18.17 4.59
C ALA A 348 6.78 18.06 3.75
N PHE A 349 5.65 18.35 4.37
CA PHE A 349 4.34 18.36 3.74
C PHE A 349 3.92 19.78 3.41
N ASP A 350 3.39 19.97 2.21
CA ASP A 350 2.91 21.27 1.75
C ASP A 350 1.56 21.62 2.41
N LEU A 351 1.54 22.77 3.10
CA LEU A 351 0.36 23.28 3.81
C LEU A 351 -0.84 23.50 2.87
N GLU A 352 -0.61 24.01 1.66
CA GLU A 352 -1.67 24.30 0.70
C GLU A 352 -2.30 23.03 0.15
N THR A 353 -1.48 22.05 -0.21
CA THR A 353 -1.92 20.74 -0.69
C THR A 353 -2.81 20.04 0.33
N VAL A 354 -2.39 19.98 1.59
CA VAL A 354 -3.21 19.36 2.65
C VAL A 354 -4.48 20.18 2.91
N ALA A 355 -4.41 21.51 2.96
CA ALA A 355 -5.63 22.34 3.05
C ALA A 355 -6.60 22.10 1.91
N LEU A 356 -6.10 21.99 0.68
CA LEU A 356 -6.94 21.79 -0.49
C LEU A 356 -7.71 20.46 -0.39
N HIS A 357 -7.06 19.41 0.12
CA HIS A 357 -7.70 18.12 0.43
C HIS A 357 -8.78 18.26 1.52
N GLU A 358 -8.40 18.77 2.70
CA GLU A 358 -9.30 18.83 3.85
C GLU A 358 -10.51 19.75 3.62
N ILE A 359 -10.35 20.82 2.82
CA ILE A 359 -11.48 21.66 2.40
C ILE A 359 -12.46 20.88 1.52
N GLY A 360 -12.00 19.91 0.72
CA GLY A 360 -12.89 19.01 -0.01
C GLY A 360 -13.85 18.26 0.92
N HIS A 361 -13.35 17.77 2.06
CA HIS A 361 -14.19 17.16 3.11
C HIS A 361 -15.17 18.15 3.73
N LEU A 362 -14.72 19.37 4.04
CA LEU A 362 -15.59 20.44 4.55
C LEU A 362 -16.71 20.81 3.58
N LEU A 363 -16.54 20.53 2.28
CA LEU A 363 -17.55 20.71 1.24
C LEU A 363 -18.36 19.45 0.95
N GLY A 364 -18.00 18.29 1.52
CA GLY A 364 -18.77 17.05 1.47
C GLY A 364 -18.23 15.97 0.54
N LEU A 365 -17.04 16.16 -0.05
CA LEU A 365 -16.35 15.11 -0.79
C LEU A 365 -15.76 14.09 0.17
N GLY A 366 -15.85 12.81 -0.17
CA GLY A 366 -15.05 11.74 0.43
C GLY A 366 -13.77 11.50 -0.36
N HIS A 367 -12.99 10.49 0.03
CA HIS A 367 -11.76 10.14 -0.68
C HIS A 367 -12.04 9.60 -2.10
N SER A 368 -11.12 9.90 -3.03
CA SER A 368 -11.12 9.40 -4.40
C SER A 368 -10.18 8.21 -4.54
N SER A 369 -10.51 7.26 -5.41
CA SER A 369 -9.58 6.18 -5.80
C SER A 369 -8.59 6.60 -6.89
N VAL A 370 -8.68 7.84 -7.40
CA VAL A 370 -7.77 8.35 -8.44
C VAL A 370 -6.53 8.94 -7.78
N GLU A 371 -5.37 8.30 -7.92
CA GLU A 371 -4.12 8.71 -7.24
C GLU A 371 -3.70 10.17 -7.52
N GLY A 372 -4.04 10.67 -8.71
CA GLY A 372 -3.79 12.06 -9.11
C GLY A 372 -4.78 13.09 -8.55
N ALA A 373 -5.89 12.65 -7.95
CA ALA A 373 -6.89 13.53 -7.34
C ALA A 373 -6.36 14.17 -6.06
N ILE A 374 -6.84 15.39 -5.75
CA ILE A 374 -6.53 15.98 -4.45
C ILE A 374 -7.18 15.16 -3.35
N MET A 375 -8.39 14.63 -3.58
CA MET A 375 -9.10 13.79 -2.61
C MET A 375 -8.56 12.36 -2.49
N PHE A 376 -7.45 12.00 -3.14
CA PHE A 376 -6.76 10.75 -2.82
C PHE A 376 -6.18 10.83 -1.41
N SER A 377 -6.44 9.82 -0.58
CA SER A 377 -6.15 9.88 0.87
C SER A 377 -4.66 10.10 1.21
N SER A 378 -3.74 9.56 0.39
CA SER A 378 -2.30 9.60 0.67
C SER A 378 -1.62 10.81 0.02
N ILE A 379 -0.81 11.50 0.81
CA ILE A 379 -0.08 12.70 0.40
C ILE A 379 1.39 12.52 0.79
N PRO A 380 2.27 12.17 -0.16
CA PRO A 380 3.69 12.01 0.13
C PRO A 380 4.34 13.36 0.48
N SER A 381 5.47 13.32 1.19
CA SER A 381 6.25 14.54 1.45
C SER A 381 6.96 15.02 0.18
N GLY A 382 7.31 16.31 0.13
CA GLY A 382 8.06 16.89 -0.97
C GLY A 382 7.31 17.07 -2.29
N VAL A 383 5.98 16.96 -2.29
CA VAL A 383 5.16 17.21 -3.47
C VAL A 383 4.15 18.33 -3.22
N THR A 384 3.59 18.87 -4.30
CA THR A 384 2.39 19.71 -4.28
C THR A 384 1.35 19.09 -5.21
N LYS A 385 0.07 19.30 -4.90
CA LYS A 385 -1.05 18.86 -5.75
C LYS A 385 -2.04 20.00 -5.94
N GLY A 386 -2.77 19.95 -7.05
CA GLY A 386 -3.92 20.80 -7.35
C GLY A 386 -5.18 19.98 -7.57
N LEU A 387 -6.30 20.64 -7.88
CA LEU A 387 -7.55 19.96 -8.21
C LEU A 387 -7.39 19.13 -9.49
N HIS A 388 -7.83 17.88 -9.42
CA HIS A 388 -7.98 17.00 -10.56
C HIS A 388 -9.41 17.09 -11.12
N ARG A 389 -9.59 16.57 -12.34
CA ARG A 389 -10.91 16.51 -12.98
C ARG A 389 -11.92 15.70 -12.16
N ASP A 390 -11.45 14.71 -11.41
CA ASP A 390 -12.32 13.89 -10.54
C ASP A 390 -12.90 14.72 -9.39
N ASP A 391 -12.07 15.54 -8.73
CA ASP A 391 -12.49 16.42 -7.63
C ASP A 391 -13.55 17.43 -8.10
N ILE A 392 -13.32 18.04 -9.27
CA ILE A 392 -14.23 19.01 -9.88
C ILE A 392 -15.56 18.34 -10.28
N GLN A 393 -15.53 17.12 -10.81
CA GLN A 393 -16.75 16.40 -11.16
C GLN A 393 -17.52 15.98 -9.91
N GLY A 394 -16.83 15.52 -8.86
CA GLY A 394 -17.44 15.14 -7.59
C GLY A 394 -18.18 16.31 -6.96
N ILE A 395 -17.55 17.49 -6.89
CA ILE A 395 -18.19 18.65 -6.25
C ILE A 395 -19.38 19.18 -7.06
N ARG A 396 -19.28 19.15 -8.40
CA ARG A 396 -20.39 19.51 -9.31
C ARG A 396 -21.57 18.56 -9.18
N ALA A 397 -21.31 17.26 -9.12
CA ALA A 397 -22.34 16.26 -8.88
C ALA A 397 -22.99 16.42 -7.50
N LEU A 398 -22.22 16.79 -6.48
CA LEU A 398 -22.75 16.99 -5.14
C LEU A 398 -23.68 18.21 -5.07
N TYR A 399 -23.32 19.32 -5.69
CA TYR A 399 -24.08 20.57 -5.59
C TYR A 399 -24.95 20.91 -6.80
N ASN A 400 -25.00 20.04 -7.82
CA ASN A 400 -25.72 20.22 -9.07
C ASN A 400 -25.33 21.52 -9.81
N VAL A 401 -24.03 21.78 -9.93
CA VAL A 401 -23.46 22.99 -10.54
C VAL A 401 -22.59 22.74 -11.77
#